data_AF-A0A9E7UCD4-F1
#
_entry.id   AF-A0A9E7UCD4-F1
#
_cell.length_a   1.000
_cell.length_b   1.000
_cell.length_c   1.000
_cell.angle_alpha   90.00
_cell.angle_beta   90.00
_cell.angle_gamma   90.00
#
_symmetry.space_group_name_H-M   'P 1'
#
loop_
_entity.id
_entity.type
_entity.pdbx_description
1 polymer ?
#
loop_
_entity_poly.entity_id
_entity_poly.type
_entity_poly.pdbx_seq_one_letter_code
_entity_poly.pdbx_strand_id
1 'polypeptide(L)'
;MARSPHLVTERDELKLEVAVGTTRRRFELSDRAENLLRDEGYGPADVVPFVTAKALVLAGGATLPEKSDERDTAWELGGADGGRQVTRTEREVLAEYLRGVTVPDRSLDALREHVRKHDLPVDPTEVTGRAEKVGGLSDIARNL
;
A
#
# COMPACT_ATOMS: atom_id res chain seq x y z
N MET A 1 -11.55 -12.74 16.43
CA MET A 1 -10.31 -11.96 16.33
C MET A 1 -9.91 -11.88 14.86
N ALA A 2 -9.60 -10.70 14.33
CA ALA A 2 -9.13 -10.55 12.95
C ALA A 2 -7.70 -11.10 12.83
N ARG A 3 -7.47 -11.98 11.84
CA ARG A 3 -6.16 -12.57 11.54
C ARG A 3 -5.29 -11.59 10.76
N SER A 4 -3.97 -11.68 10.94
CA SER A 4 -2.99 -10.81 10.29
C SER A 4 -3.04 -10.87 8.77
N PRO A 5 -2.68 -9.76 8.09
CA PRO A 5 -2.34 -9.80 6.68
C PRO A 5 -1.19 -10.79 6.47
N HIS A 6 -1.28 -11.62 5.44
CA HIS A 6 -0.18 -12.52 5.08
C HIS A 6 -0.17 -12.76 3.58
N LEU A 7 0.98 -13.21 3.09
CA LEU A 7 1.14 -13.54 1.69
C LEU A 7 0.69 -14.96 1.41
N VAL A 8 0.09 -15.17 0.26
CA VAL A 8 -0.28 -16.48 -0.26
C VAL A 8 0.17 -16.59 -1.71
N THR A 9 0.42 -17.80 -2.17
CA THR A 9 0.67 -18.06 -3.59
C THR A 9 -0.59 -18.65 -4.21
N GLU A 10 -1.03 -18.09 -5.32
CA GLU A 10 -2.14 -18.61 -6.11
C GLU A 10 -1.75 -18.58 -7.58
N ARG A 11 -1.72 -19.74 -8.24
CA ARG A 11 -1.30 -19.86 -9.65
C ARG A 11 0.08 -19.23 -9.92
N ASP A 12 1.03 -19.47 -9.04
CA ASP A 12 2.40 -18.93 -9.07
C ASP A 12 2.54 -17.41 -8.91
N GLU A 13 1.44 -16.71 -8.61
CA GLU A 13 1.43 -15.27 -8.31
C GLU A 13 1.34 -15.04 -6.80
N LEU A 14 2.10 -14.06 -6.31
CA LEU A 14 2.06 -13.66 -4.90
C LEU A 14 0.87 -12.74 -4.67
N LYS A 15 0.05 -13.07 -3.67
CA LYS A 15 -1.13 -12.29 -3.30
C LYS A 15 -1.10 -11.91 -1.84
N LEU A 16 -1.67 -10.76 -1.52
CA LEU A 16 -1.83 -10.30 -0.15
C LEU A 16 -3.24 -10.67 0.34
N GLU A 17 -3.33 -11.55 1.34
CA GLU A 17 -4.61 -11.91 1.94
C GLU A 17 -4.87 -11.10 3.22
N VAL A 18 -5.92 -10.28 3.21
CA VAL A 18 -6.30 -9.39 4.32
C VAL A 18 -7.77 -9.56 4.66
N ALA A 19 -8.17 -9.29 5.90
CA ALA A 19 -9.59 -9.22 6.23
C ALA A 19 -10.19 -7.90 5.72
N VAL A 20 -11.34 -7.98 5.06
CA VAL A 20 -12.16 -6.86 4.60
C VAL A 20 -13.56 -7.08 5.17
N GLY A 21 -13.99 -6.19 6.06
CA GLY A 21 -15.21 -6.39 6.84
C GLY A 21 -15.17 -7.71 7.63
N THR A 22 -16.08 -8.64 7.31
CA THR A 22 -16.20 -9.95 7.98
C THR A 22 -15.54 -11.11 7.23
N THR A 23 -14.95 -10.86 6.05
CA THR A 23 -14.39 -11.91 5.17
C THR A 23 -12.91 -11.70 4.91
N ARG A 24 -12.19 -12.74 4.47
CA ARG A 24 -10.82 -12.60 3.97
C ARG A 24 -10.84 -12.51 2.46
N ARG A 25 -10.11 -11.53 1.93
CA ARG A 25 -10.01 -11.26 0.49
C ARG A 25 -8.56 -11.29 0.07
N ARG A 26 -8.33 -11.69 -1.17
CA ARG A 26 -7.00 -11.77 -1.78
C ARG A 26 -6.85 -10.58 -2.72
N PHE A 27 -5.81 -9.79 -2.45
CA PHE A 27 -5.43 -8.65 -3.24
C PHE A 27 -4.35 -9.07 -4.23
N GLU A 28 -4.52 -8.65 -5.47
CA GLU A 28 -3.48 -8.70 -6.49
C GLU A 28 -2.44 -7.63 -6.17
N LEU A 29 -1.16 -7.99 -6.30
CA LEU A 29 -0.06 -7.07 -6.11
C LEU A 29 0.35 -6.51 -7.47
N SER A 30 0.55 -5.19 -7.54
CA SER A 30 1.29 -4.61 -8.66
C SER A 30 2.73 -5.16 -8.67
N ASP A 31 3.35 -5.25 -9.83
CA ASP A 31 4.75 -5.72 -9.97
C ASP A 31 5.70 -5.00 -9.00
N ARG A 32 5.50 -3.68 -8.80
CA ARG A 32 6.33 -2.88 -7.91
C ARG A 32 6.10 -3.21 -6.43
N ALA A 33 4.85 -3.50 -6.04
CA ALA A 33 4.54 -3.92 -4.67
C ALA A 33 5.01 -5.35 -4.39
N GLU A 34 4.91 -6.25 -5.37
CA GLU A 34 5.45 -7.61 -5.25
C GLU A 34 6.98 -7.58 -5.11
N ASN A 35 7.67 -6.83 -5.96
CA ASN A 35 9.13 -6.70 -5.88
C ASN A 35 9.57 -6.09 -4.55
N LEU A 36 8.89 -5.05 -4.07
CA LEU A 36 9.14 -4.47 -2.74
C LEU A 36 9.13 -5.53 -1.64
N LEU A 37 8.11 -6.38 -1.63
CA LEU A 37 7.97 -7.43 -0.62
C LEU A 37 9.05 -8.51 -0.79
N ARG A 38 9.32 -8.96 -2.02
CA ARG A 38 10.35 -9.97 -2.29
C ARG A 38 11.76 -9.49 -1.93
N ASP A 39 12.08 -8.22 -2.22
CA ASP A 39 13.39 -7.62 -1.91
C ASP A 39 13.62 -7.54 -0.40
N GLU A 40 12.57 -7.29 0.37
CA GLU A 40 12.59 -7.36 1.84
C GLU A 40 12.55 -8.80 2.40
N GLY A 41 12.65 -9.81 1.53
CA GLY A 41 12.74 -11.22 1.89
C GLY A 41 11.41 -11.88 2.22
N TYR A 42 10.27 -11.26 1.89
CA TYR A 42 8.97 -11.88 2.09
C TYR A 42 8.69 -12.99 1.09
N GLY A 43 8.14 -14.08 1.59
CA GLY A 43 7.68 -15.22 0.83
C GLY A 43 6.25 -15.65 1.18
N PRO A 44 5.80 -16.77 0.60
CA PRO A 44 4.48 -17.32 0.87
C PRO A 44 4.29 -17.65 2.36
N ALA A 45 3.10 -17.41 2.89
CA ALA A 45 2.70 -17.54 4.29
C ALA A 45 3.30 -16.51 5.26
N ASP A 46 4.17 -15.61 4.82
CA ASP A 46 4.73 -14.57 5.70
C ASP A 46 3.68 -13.53 6.08
N VAL A 47 3.70 -13.15 7.35
CA VAL A 47 2.84 -12.11 7.91
C VAL A 47 3.33 -10.74 7.46
N VAL A 48 2.47 -9.96 6.81
CA VAL A 48 2.75 -8.58 6.41
C VAL A 48 2.24 -7.64 7.50
N PRO A 49 3.02 -6.64 7.96
CA PRO A 49 2.55 -5.69 8.95
C PRO A 49 1.39 -4.90 8.35
N PHE A 50 0.35 -4.67 9.13
CA PHE A 50 -0.88 -4.00 8.72
C PHE A 50 -0.60 -2.58 8.23
N VAL A 51 0.39 -1.90 8.80
CA VAL A 51 0.86 -0.59 8.30
C VAL A 51 1.30 -0.70 6.84
N THR A 52 2.09 -1.71 6.50
CA THR A 52 2.56 -1.98 5.13
C THR A 52 1.40 -2.40 4.24
N ALA A 53 0.58 -3.37 4.68
CA ALA A 53 -0.58 -3.85 3.91
C ALA A 53 -1.55 -2.72 3.57
N LYS A 54 -1.91 -1.88 4.54
CA LYS A 54 -2.80 -0.74 4.35
C LYS A 54 -2.19 0.34 3.44
N ALA A 55 -0.90 0.62 3.57
CA ALA A 55 -0.21 1.54 2.68
C ALA A 55 -0.21 1.04 1.23
N LEU A 56 0.02 -0.25 1.00
CA LEU A 56 -0.05 -0.86 -0.33
C LEU A 56 -1.46 -0.75 -0.94
N VAL A 57 -2.51 -0.99 -0.15
CA VAL A 57 -3.90 -0.83 -0.64
C VAL A 57 -4.19 0.63 -0.99
N LEU A 58 -3.89 1.56 -0.08
CA LEU A 58 -4.12 2.99 -0.31
C LEU A 58 -3.33 3.54 -1.51
N ALA A 59 -2.12 3.03 -1.74
CA ALA A 59 -1.28 3.43 -2.87
C ALA A 59 -1.72 2.80 -4.22
N GLY A 60 -2.71 1.89 -4.21
CA GLY A 60 -3.08 1.10 -5.40
C GLY A 60 -2.06 0.01 -5.75
N GLY A 61 -1.13 -0.29 -4.84
CA GLY A 61 -0.14 -1.36 -4.97
C GLY A 61 -0.68 -2.75 -4.68
N ALA A 62 -1.78 -2.82 -3.91
CA ALA A 62 -2.54 -4.03 -3.64
C ALA A 62 -4.02 -3.75 -3.92
N THR A 63 -4.62 -4.43 -4.90
CA THR A 63 -5.99 -4.17 -5.35
C THR A 63 -6.83 -5.43 -5.32
N LEU A 64 -8.13 -5.28 -5.06
CA LEU A 64 -9.06 -6.37 -5.27
C LEU A 64 -9.25 -6.60 -6.78
N PRO A 65 -9.45 -7.86 -7.21
CA PRO A 65 -9.71 -8.17 -8.62
C PRO A 65 -11.05 -7.59 -9.10
N GLU A 66 -12.04 -7.45 -8.22
CA GLU A 66 -13.19 -6.61 -8.51
C GLU A 66 -12.84 -5.12 -8.42
N LYS A 67 -13.47 -4.30 -9.26
CA LYS A 67 -13.31 -2.85 -9.17
C LYS A 67 -13.86 -2.35 -7.83
N SER A 68 -12.95 -1.95 -6.94
CA SER A 68 -13.25 -1.35 -5.65
C SER A 68 -12.42 -0.08 -5.47
N ASP A 69 -13.00 0.92 -4.80
CA ASP A 69 -12.28 2.15 -4.44
C ASP A 69 -11.25 1.82 -3.35
N GLU A 70 -10.00 2.23 -3.56
CA GLU A 70 -8.87 1.91 -2.68
C GLU A 70 -9.06 2.51 -1.29
N ARG A 71 -9.67 3.69 -1.19
CA ARG A 71 -9.92 4.36 0.09
C ARG A 71 -10.97 3.60 0.89
N ASP A 72 -12.10 3.28 0.27
CA ASP A 72 -13.19 2.56 0.93
C ASP A 72 -12.71 1.18 1.38
N THR A 73 -11.98 0.48 0.50
CA THR A 73 -11.38 -0.82 0.82
C THR A 73 -10.41 -0.71 1.98
N ALA A 74 -9.53 0.30 1.99
CA ALA A 74 -8.56 0.55 3.07
C ALA A 74 -9.22 0.86 4.44
N TRP A 75 -10.41 1.44 4.44
CA TRP A 75 -11.20 1.70 5.64
C TRP A 75 -11.85 0.43 6.20
N GLU A 76 -12.25 -0.49 5.33
CA GLU A 76 -12.80 -1.79 5.73
C GLU A 76 -11.74 -2.82 6.11
N LEU A 77 -10.46 -2.52 5.88
CA LEU A 77 -9.38 -3.42 6.27
C LEU A 77 -9.39 -3.68 7.77
N GLY A 78 -9.49 -4.96 8.10
CA GLY A 78 -9.28 -5.49 9.42
C GLY A 78 -7.99 -6.32 9.46
N GLY A 79 -7.38 -6.37 10.64
CA GLY A 79 -6.22 -7.20 10.87
C GLY A 79 -5.58 -6.85 12.19
N ALA A 80 -5.21 -7.85 12.97
CA ALA A 80 -4.19 -7.68 13.99
C ALA A 80 -2.84 -7.98 13.34
N ASP A 81 -1.77 -7.28 13.69
CA ASP A 81 -0.44 -7.59 13.17
C ASP A 81 0.13 -8.95 13.59
N GLY A 82 -0.64 -9.74 14.36
CA GLY A 82 -0.12 -10.94 15.02
C GLY A 82 1.03 -10.63 15.97
N GLY A 83 1.19 -9.36 16.37
CA GLY A 83 2.32 -8.86 17.15
C GLY A 83 3.53 -8.40 16.32
N ARG A 84 3.51 -8.54 14.99
CA ARG A 84 4.62 -8.12 14.13
C ARG A 84 4.60 -6.61 13.87
N GLN A 85 5.54 -5.90 14.48
CA GLN A 85 5.73 -4.49 14.18
C GLN A 85 6.56 -4.31 12.92
N VAL A 86 6.26 -3.25 12.17
CA VAL A 86 7.10 -2.82 11.06
C VAL A 86 8.46 -2.36 11.61
N THR A 87 9.53 -2.91 11.06
CA THR A 87 10.90 -2.56 11.43
C THR A 87 11.27 -1.18 10.87
N ARG A 88 12.42 -0.65 11.28
CA ARG A 88 12.94 0.61 10.72
C ARG A 88 13.24 0.48 9.22
N THR A 89 13.93 -0.57 8.82
CA THR A 89 14.28 -0.83 7.42
C THR A 89 13.03 -0.93 6.54
N GLU A 90 12.03 -1.70 6.97
CA GLU A 90 10.77 -1.83 6.22
C GLU A 90 10.03 -0.50 6.08
N ARG A 91 10.12 0.40 7.08
CA ARG A 91 9.55 1.75 6.96
C ARG A 91 10.30 2.61 5.95
N GLU A 92 11.63 2.55 5.94
CA GLU A 92 12.47 3.28 4.99
C GLU A 92 12.17 2.80 3.56
N VAL A 93 12.08 1.48 3.36
CA VAL A 93 11.80 0.86 2.07
C VAL A 93 10.37 1.12 1.60
N LEU A 94 9.38 1.08 2.51
CA LEU A 94 8.02 1.50 2.21
C LEU A 94 7.94 2.99 1.84
N ALA A 95 8.68 3.87 2.52
CA ALA A 95 8.75 5.28 2.18
C ALA A 95 9.29 5.52 0.76
N GLU A 96 10.38 4.84 0.39
CA GLU A 96 10.91 4.90 -0.98
C GLU A 96 9.91 4.40 -2.03
N TYR A 97 9.19 3.32 -1.73
CA TYR A 97 8.10 2.86 -2.58
C TYR A 97 7.04 3.95 -2.79
N LEU A 98 6.58 4.58 -1.71
CA LEU A 98 5.52 5.59 -1.74
C LEU A 98 5.91 6.85 -2.53
N ARG A 99 7.19 7.28 -2.48
CA ARG A 99 7.70 8.37 -3.34
C ARG A 99 7.67 8.02 -4.81
N GLY A 100 7.86 6.75 -5.13
CA GLY A 100 8.02 6.25 -6.49
C GLY A 100 6.71 5.98 -7.24
N VAL A 101 5.58 5.91 -6.56
CA VAL A 101 4.28 5.55 -7.14
C VAL A 101 3.37 6.76 -7.32
N THR A 102 2.46 6.67 -8.28
CA THR A 102 1.40 7.66 -8.47
C THR A 102 0.13 7.12 -7.84
N VAL A 103 -0.32 7.77 -6.78
CA VAL A 103 -1.41 7.31 -5.93
C VAL A 103 -2.76 7.68 -6.55
N PRO A 104 -3.80 6.85 -6.41
CA PRO A 104 -5.16 7.24 -6.77
C PRO A 104 -5.59 8.51 -6.02
N ASP A 105 -6.10 9.52 -6.74
CA ASP A 105 -6.40 10.84 -6.14
C ASP A 105 -7.39 10.73 -4.96
N ARG A 106 -8.31 9.76 -5.00
CA ARG A 106 -9.30 9.53 -3.95
C ARG A 106 -8.71 8.98 -2.65
N SER A 107 -7.61 8.22 -2.72
CA SER A 107 -6.95 7.63 -1.56
C SER A 107 -5.76 8.46 -1.06
N LEU A 108 -5.34 9.49 -1.82
CA LEU A 108 -4.17 10.31 -1.52
C LEU A 108 -4.19 10.90 -0.11
N ASP A 109 -5.26 11.58 0.28
CA ASP A 109 -5.36 12.20 1.60
C ASP A 109 -5.33 11.16 2.72
N ALA A 110 -5.99 10.02 2.52
CA ALA A 110 -5.99 8.92 3.47
C ALA A 110 -4.59 8.29 3.60
N LEU A 111 -3.84 8.19 2.50
CA LEU A 111 -2.46 7.73 2.51
C LEU A 111 -1.54 8.73 3.22
N ARG A 112 -1.70 10.03 2.98
CA ARG A 112 -0.97 11.10 3.67
C ARG A 112 -1.22 11.06 5.18
N GLU A 113 -2.45 10.86 5.59
CA GLU A 113 -2.80 10.66 7.01
C GLU A 113 -2.15 9.40 7.58
N HIS A 114 -2.18 8.28 6.83
CA HIS A 114 -1.55 7.03 7.23
C HIS A 114 -0.03 7.17 7.42
N VAL A 115 0.65 7.87 6.50
CA VAL A 115 2.08 8.21 6.61
C VAL A 115 2.36 8.98 7.90
N ARG A 116 1.59 10.02 8.20
CA ARG A 116 1.77 10.84 9.43
C ARG A 116 1.52 10.01 10.68
N LYS A 117 0.45 9.23 10.73
CA LYS A 117 0.04 8.47 11.91
C LYS A 117 1.06 7.40 12.30
N HIS A 118 1.78 6.85 11.32
CA HIS A 118 2.71 5.75 11.52
C HIS A 118 4.19 6.17 11.44
N ASP A 119 4.45 7.48 11.45
CA ASP A 119 5.80 8.07 11.37
C ASP A 119 6.65 7.41 10.27
N LEU A 120 6.05 7.25 9.07
CA LEU A 120 6.80 6.76 7.92
C LEU A 120 7.79 7.84 7.49
N PRO A 121 9.05 7.49 7.15
CA PRO A 121 10.11 8.45 6.83
C PRO A 121 9.99 9.02 5.40
N VAL A 122 8.78 9.46 5.04
CA VAL A 122 8.44 10.16 3.80
C VAL A 122 7.59 11.38 4.15
N ASP A 123 7.87 12.52 3.53
CA ASP A 123 7.01 13.69 3.70
C ASP A 123 5.67 13.41 3.01
N PRO A 124 4.51 13.56 3.68
CA PRO A 124 3.21 13.34 3.06
C PRO A 124 3.00 14.13 1.75
N THR A 125 3.62 15.29 1.59
CA THR A 125 3.55 16.10 0.37
C THR A 125 4.35 15.52 -0.80
N GLU A 126 5.35 14.67 -0.53
CA GLU A 126 6.10 13.93 -1.56
C GLU A 126 5.27 12.77 -2.16
N VAL A 127 4.24 12.32 -1.44
CA VAL A 127 3.27 11.38 -1.97
C VAL A 127 2.33 12.14 -2.90
N THR A 128 2.33 11.78 -4.19
CA THR A 128 1.62 12.55 -5.22
C THR A 128 0.48 11.75 -5.86
N GLY A 129 -0.64 12.46 -6.06
CA GLY A 129 -1.77 11.97 -6.85
C GLY A 129 -1.52 12.09 -8.35
N ARG A 130 -2.39 11.46 -9.16
CA ARG A 130 -2.36 11.59 -10.62
C ARG A 130 -2.66 13.03 -11.05
N ALA A 131 -3.65 13.68 -10.45
CA ALA A 131 -4.03 15.06 -10.79
C ALA A 131 -2.90 16.05 -10.49
N GLU A 132 -2.26 15.92 -9.33
CA GLU A 132 -1.12 16.76 -8.91
C GLU A 132 0.07 16.60 -9.87
N LYS A 133 0.38 15.37 -10.27
CA LYS A 133 1.48 15.07 -11.19
C LYS A 133 1.27 15.69 -12.57
N VAL A 134 0.05 15.63 -13.11
CA VAL A 134 -0.29 16.22 -14.41
C VAL A 134 -0.32 17.75 -14.34
N GLY A 135 -0.81 18.32 -13.23
CA GLY A 135 -0.76 19.76 -12.97
C GLY A 135 0.66 20.31 -12.99
N GLY A 136 1.57 19.66 -12.25
CA GLY A 136 2.99 20.06 -12.21
C GLY A 136 3.69 20.01 -13.58
N LEU A 137 3.38 19.00 -14.41
CA LEU A 137 3.91 18.93 -15.78
C LEU A 137 3.38 20.05 -16.68
N SER A 138 2.12 20.45 -16.48
CA SER A 138 1.47 21.51 -17.26
C SER A 138 2.04 22.89 -16.91
N ASP A 139 2.37 23.13 -15.63
CA ASP A 139 3.02 24.37 -15.18
C ASP A 139 4.48 24.49 -15.65
N ILE A 140 5.20 23.37 -15.78
CA ILE A 140 6.55 23.37 -16.39
C ILE A 140 6.45 23.72 -17.89
N ALA A 141 5.50 23.12 -18.61
CA ALA A 141 5.30 23.38 -20.04
C ALA A 141 4.84 24.82 -20.34
N ARG A 142 4.22 25.51 -19.37
CA ARG A 142 3.80 26.91 -19.52
C ARG A 142 4.90 27.93 -19.19
N ASN A 143 5.96 27.49 -18.52
CA ASN A 143 7.13 28.31 -18.16
C ASN A 143 8.33 28.10 -19.12
N LEU A 144 8.13 27.39 -20.23
CA LEU A 144 9.06 27.26 -21.36
C LEU A 144 8.54 28.07 -22.56
#